data_AF-A0A8J7F2S9-F1
#
_entry.id   AF-A0A8J7F2S9-F1
#
_cell.length_a   1.000
_cell.length_b   1.000
_cell.length_c   1.000
_cell.angle_alpha   90.00
_cell.angle_beta   90.00
_cell.angle_gamma   90.00
#
_symmetry.space_group_name_H-M   'P 1'
#
loop_
_entity.id
_entity.type
_entity.pdbx_description
1 polymer ?
#
loop_
_entity_poly.entity_id
_entity_poly.type
_entity_poly.pdbx_seq_one_letter_code
_entity_poly.pdbx_strand_id
1 'polypeptide(L)'
;MNQADCYDEDNNGVVVMVEPYSQKEQVQQVVLRILDANLDRTREGLRIIEEWCRFGLNNSDLTRECKHLRQEVGLWHTAELRAARNTPGDAGTELSHPQEEQRESVKSVLQANFCRVQEALRVIEEYGKLYSSGMGKAFKQIRYRVYTLESNLMGFTRYQQLLRSRLYLVTSPKENLLETVEAALKGGLTLVQYREKTASDTIRLEEARKLCQLCHAYDALFLVNDRIDLALAVDADGVHLGQQDMPISLARDLLGPHKLIGRSTTNSDEMQRAITEGADYVGVGPIYQTPTKEGKPAVGLQYINYAAKNCPIPWFAIGGIDPNNLNDVVGVGANRVAVVRSIMEAEQPTLVTQYFLSQLHRPQTVDSKLKLYDQS
;
A
#
# COMPACT_ATOMS: atom_id res chain seq x y z
N MET A 1 63.44 27.93 63.81
CA MET A 1 63.14 29.33 63.42
C MET A 1 62.15 29.27 62.26
N ASN A 2 60.84 29.48 62.36
CA ASN A 2 59.83 29.70 63.42
C ASN A 2 58.54 29.05 62.84
N GLN A 3 57.91 28.07 63.51
CA GLN A 3 56.68 28.18 64.35
C GLN A 3 55.45 28.77 63.60
N ALA A 4 54.22 28.24 63.65
CA ALA A 4 53.56 27.23 64.50
C ALA A 4 52.30 26.72 63.73
N ASP A 5 52.05 25.41 63.68
CA ASP A 5 51.05 24.66 64.50
C ASP A 5 49.64 25.25 64.57
N CYS A 6 48.68 24.55 63.93
CA CYS A 6 47.37 24.25 64.50
C CYS A 6 46.91 22.91 63.89
N TYR A 7 46.90 21.89 64.73
CA TYR A 7 46.24 20.61 64.50
C TYR A 7 44.73 20.78 64.63
N ASP A 8 43.96 20.11 63.78
CA ASP A 8 42.59 19.69 64.09
C ASP A 8 42.50 18.19 63.82
N GLU A 9 42.27 17.43 64.89
CA GLU A 9 42.00 16.00 64.88
C GLU A 9 40.57 15.77 64.38
N ASP A 10 40.40 14.75 63.52
CA ASP A 10 39.17 13.99 63.23
C ASP A 10 38.84 13.88 61.74
N ASN A 11 39.42 12.88 61.09
CA ASN A 11 38.61 11.83 60.45
C ASN A 11 39.49 10.72 59.89
N ASN A 12 39.13 9.49 60.22
CA ASN A 12 39.55 8.29 59.50
C ASN A 12 39.12 8.40 58.03
N GLY A 13 40.00 8.96 57.19
CA GLY A 13 39.85 8.94 55.75
C GLY A 13 40.08 7.53 55.22
N VAL A 14 39.05 6.69 55.26
CA VAL A 14 38.96 5.55 54.36
C VAL A 14 38.93 6.14 52.95
N VAL A 15 40.06 6.10 52.26
CA VAL A 15 40.11 6.29 50.82
C VAL A 15 39.33 5.12 50.22
N VAL A 16 38.04 5.32 49.99
CA VAL A 16 37.24 4.40 49.17
C VAL A 16 37.77 4.55 47.76
N MET A 17 38.68 3.65 47.40
CA MET A 17 39.10 3.41 46.04
C MET A 17 37.85 2.98 45.26
N VAL A 18 37.21 3.93 44.56
CA VAL A 18 36.18 3.58 43.57
C VAL A 18 36.92 2.89 42.43
N GLU A 19 36.84 1.56 42.40
CA GLU A 19 37.58 0.76 41.42
C GLU A 19 37.16 1.10 39.98
N PRO A 20 38.13 1.18 39.04
CA PRO A 20 37.88 1.40 37.61
C PRO A 20 37.05 0.30 36.91
N TYR A 21 36.75 -0.82 37.60
CA TYR A 21 35.89 -1.90 37.12
C TYR A 21 34.42 -1.48 36.96
N SER A 22 33.96 -0.44 37.66
CA SER A 22 32.54 -0.06 37.72
C SER A 22 31.95 0.49 36.41
N GLN A 23 32.73 1.22 35.60
CA GLN A 23 32.20 1.89 34.41
C GLN A 23 31.90 0.92 33.27
N LYS A 24 32.74 -0.09 33.06
CA LYS A 24 32.59 -1.07 31.97
C LYS A 24 31.38 -1.98 32.22
N GLU A 25 31.20 -2.44 33.45
CA GLU A 25 30.05 -3.24 33.85
C GLU A 25 28.76 -2.43 33.78
N GLN A 26 28.78 -1.17 34.20
CA GLN A 26 27.64 -0.27 34.07
C GLN A 26 27.25 -0.04 32.61
N VAL A 27 28.22 0.19 31.72
CA VAL A 27 27.97 0.30 30.27
C VAL A 27 27.39 -1.00 29.71
N GLN A 28 27.92 -2.15 30.12
CA GLN A 28 27.39 -3.45 29.69
C GLN A 28 25.93 -3.65 30.13
N GLN A 29 25.58 -3.31 31.38
CA GLN A 29 24.20 -3.37 31.86
C GLN A 29 23.26 -2.45 31.07
N VAL A 30 23.72 -1.25 30.69
CA VAL A 30 22.96 -0.35 29.83
C VAL A 30 22.75 -0.94 28.43
N VAL A 31 23.77 -1.57 27.84
CA VAL A 31 23.63 -2.26 26.54
C VAL A 31 22.60 -3.39 26.61
N LEU A 32 22.60 -4.20 27.68
CA LEU A 32 21.62 -5.27 27.86
C LEU A 32 20.18 -4.71 27.94
N ARG A 33 19.97 -3.61 28.68
CA ARG A 33 18.68 -2.89 28.75
C ARG A 33 18.21 -2.37 27.40
N ILE A 34 19.12 -1.74 26.64
CA ILE A 34 18.81 -1.23 25.29
C ILE A 34 18.37 -2.38 24.38
N LEU A 35 19.07 -3.52 24.43
CA LEU A 35 18.73 -4.69 23.64
C LEU A 35 17.40 -5.33 24.05
N ASP A 36 17.13 -5.49 25.36
CA ASP A 36 15.85 -5.98 25.89
C ASP A 36 14.67 -5.15 25.37
N ALA A 37 14.72 -3.83 25.56
CA ALA A 37 13.65 -2.93 25.19
C ALA A 37 13.35 -2.97 23.67
N ASN A 38 14.39 -3.02 22.83
CA ASN A 38 14.20 -3.00 21.37
C ASN A 38 13.79 -4.37 20.82
N LEU A 39 14.22 -5.48 21.44
CA LEU A 39 13.73 -6.82 21.10
C LEU A 39 12.22 -6.95 21.35
N ASP A 40 11.74 -6.43 22.49
CA ASP A 40 10.29 -6.42 22.78
C ASP A 40 9.53 -5.48 21.84
N ARG A 41 9.98 -4.23 21.62
CA ARG A 41 9.35 -3.30 20.67
C ARG A 41 9.25 -3.89 19.25
N THR A 42 10.30 -4.57 18.80
CA THR A 42 10.30 -5.26 17.50
C THR A 42 9.21 -6.33 17.45
N ARG A 43 9.10 -7.16 18.49
CA ARG A 43 8.11 -8.25 18.54
C ARG A 43 6.68 -7.74 18.66
N GLU A 44 6.46 -6.69 19.43
CA GLU A 44 5.15 -6.04 19.59
C GLU A 44 4.69 -5.38 18.29
N GLY A 45 5.55 -4.60 17.63
CA GLY A 45 5.22 -4.00 16.34
C GLY A 45 4.94 -5.04 15.26
N LEU A 46 5.75 -6.11 15.17
CA LEU A 46 5.48 -7.25 14.28
C LEU A 46 4.17 -7.96 14.62
N ARG A 47 3.79 -8.04 15.90
CA ARG A 47 2.52 -8.64 16.32
C ARG A 47 1.33 -7.81 15.83
N ILE A 48 1.40 -6.48 15.91
CA ILE A 48 0.34 -5.59 15.39
C ILE A 48 0.15 -5.80 13.89
N ILE A 49 1.25 -5.87 13.12
CA ILE A 49 1.23 -6.12 11.68
C ILE A 49 0.66 -7.52 11.37
N GLU A 50 1.09 -8.55 12.13
CA GLU A 50 0.62 -9.94 11.99
C GLU A 50 -0.92 -10.03 12.10
N GLU A 51 -1.52 -9.35 13.07
CA GLU A 51 -2.96 -9.42 13.30
C GLU A 51 -3.76 -8.74 12.18
N TRP A 52 -3.24 -7.66 11.58
CA TRP A 52 -3.87 -7.08 10.39
C TRP A 52 -3.77 -8.01 9.18
N CYS A 53 -2.61 -8.62 8.94
CA CYS A 53 -2.45 -9.63 7.90
C CYS A 53 -3.45 -10.78 8.07
N ARG A 54 -3.68 -11.22 9.31
CA ARG A 54 -4.56 -12.32 9.65
C ARG A 54 -6.04 -11.96 9.52
N PHE A 55 -6.48 -10.86 10.13
CA PHE A 55 -7.90 -10.55 10.27
C PHE A 55 -8.39 -9.49 9.29
N GLY A 56 -7.56 -8.49 8.97
CA GLY A 56 -7.90 -7.45 8.02
C GLY A 56 -7.77 -7.92 6.57
N LEU A 57 -6.67 -8.62 6.27
CA LEU A 57 -6.34 -9.07 4.92
C LEU A 57 -6.69 -10.54 4.65
N ASN A 58 -6.90 -11.35 5.68
CA ASN A 58 -7.06 -12.81 5.57
C ASN A 58 -5.97 -13.47 4.71
N ASN A 59 -4.73 -12.95 4.80
CA ASN A 59 -3.60 -13.41 4.00
C ASN A 59 -2.68 -14.32 4.82
N SER A 60 -2.73 -15.63 4.53
CA SER A 60 -2.00 -16.64 5.30
C SER A 60 -0.47 -16.54 5.15
N ASP A 61 0.03 -16.09 4.00
CA ASP A 61 1.46 -16.02 3.71
C ASP A 61 2.12 -14.84 4.42
N LEU A 62 1.51 -13.64 4.35
CA LEU A 62 1.97 -12.47 5.09
C LEU A 62 1.88 -12.71 6.60
N THR A 63 0.83 -13.38 7.07
CA THR A 63 0.68 -13.78 8.48
C THR A 63 1.82 -14.70 8.91
N ARG A 64 2.15 -15.71 8.09
CA ARG A 64 3.23 -16.66 8.36
C ARG A 64 4.58 -15.93 8.44
N GLU A 65 4.85 -15.02 7.52
CA GLU A 65 6.11 -14.26 7.51
C GLU A 65 6.27 -13.37 8.75
N CYS A 66 5.20 -12.64 9.14
CA CYS A 66 5.22 -11.85 10.39
C CYS A 66 5.49 -12.73 11.61
N LYS A 67 4.82 -13.90 11.69
CA LYS A 67 5.00 -14.86 12.77
C LYS A 67 6.43 -15.42 12.80
N HIS A 68 7.00 -15.78 11.65
CA HIS A 68 8.38 -16.28 11.56
C HIS A 68 9.39 -15.23 12.02
N LEU A 69 9.30 -13.99 11.52
CA LEU A 69 10.15 -12.88 11.96
C LEU A 69 10.05 -12.67 13.47
N ARG A 70 8.83 -12.67 14.02
CA ARG A 70 8.61 -12.49 15.47
C ARG A 70 9.19 -13.64 16.30
N GLN A 71 9.11 -14.87 15.82
CA GLN A 71 9.72 -16.03 16.46
C GLN A 71 11.25 -15.96 16.41
N GLU A 72 11.82 -15.61 15.25
CA GLU A 72 13.27 -15.47 15.06
C GLU A 72 13.86 -14.39 15.95
N VAL A 73 13.23 -13.21 16.03
CA VAL A 73 13.61 -12.15 16.98
C VAL A 73 13.53 -12.66 18.42
N GLY A 74 12.49 -13.44 18.76
CA GLY A 74 12.32 -14.03 20.09
C GLY A 74 13.43 -14.99 20.51
N LEU A 75 14.10 -15.69 19.57
CA LEU A 75 15.23 -16.57 19.87
C LEU A 75 16.45 -15.81 20.41
N TRP A 76 16.59 -14.54 20.04
CA TRP A 76 17.68 -13.67 20.50
C TRP A 76 17.41 -13.04 21.86
N HIS A 77 16.17 -13.10 22.34
CA HIS A 77 15.79 -12.54 23.63
C HIS A 77 16.12 -13.56 24.72
N THR A 78 17.35 -13.51 25.22
CA THR A 78 17.86 -14.43 26.25
C THR A 78 17.29 -14.10 27.63
N ALA A 79 17.45 -15.03 28.59
CA ALA A 79 17.08 -14.77 29.98
C ALA A 79 17.95 -13.66 30.60
N GLU A 80 19.23 -13.56 30.20
CA GLU A 80 20.15 -12.49 30.62
C GLU A 80 19.64 -11.10 30.20
N LEU A 81 19.27 -10.94 28.93
CA LEU A 81 18.73 -9.68 28.42
C LEU A 81 17.43 -9.30 29.16
N ARG A 82 16.52 -10.25 29.36
CA ARG A 82 15.30 -10.02 30.15
C ARG A 82 15.57 -9.63 31.59
N ALA A 83 16.60 -10.20 32.22
CA ALA A 83 16.96 -9.90 33.60
C ALA A 83 17.52 -8.48 33.77
N ALA A 84 18.05 -7.86 32.71
CA ALA A 84 18.55 -6.50 32.75
C ALA A 84 17.43 -5.44 32.79
N ARG A 85 16.17 -5.82 32.55
CA ARG A 85 15.01 -4.90 32.49
C ARG A 85 14.86 -4.08 33.77
N ASN A 86 14.67 -2.77 33.61
CA ASN A 86 14.39 -1.87 34.73
C ASN A 86 13.42 -0.76 34.31
N THR A 87 12.17 -1.14 33.98
CA THR A 87 11.12 -0.20 33.56
C THR A 87 10.86 0.94 34.56
N PRO A 88 10.79 0.71 35.89
CA PRO A 88 10.58 1.81 36.85
C PRO A 88 11.74 2.81 36.92
N GLY A 89 12.94 2.40 36.51
CA GLY A 89 14.14 3.24 36.48
C GLY A 89 14.57 3.66 35.07
N ASP A 90 13.71 3.48 34.06
CA ASP A 90 13.94 3.98 32.71
C ASP A 90 13.54 5.46 32.65
N ALA A 91 14.44 6.32 32.16
CA ALA A 91 14.10 7.71 31.90
C ALA A 91 13.17 7.81 30.67
N GLY A 92 12.19 8.72 30.74
CA GLY A 92 11.33 9.04 29.59
C GLY A 92 10.10 8.14 29.40
N THR A 93 9.74 7.32 30.40
CA THR A 93 8.51 6.49 30.36
C THR A 93 7.21 7.31 30.35
N GLU A 94 7.26 8.57 30.78
CA GLU A 94 6.14 9.51 30.79
C GLU A 94 6.11 10.41 29.54
N LEU A 95 7.10 10.30 28.66
CA LEU A 95 7.13 11.09 27.43
C LEU A 95 6.16 10.47 26.42
N SER A 96 5.14 11.22 26.04
CA SER A 96 4.19 10.89 24.98
C SER A 96 4.19 12.02 23.95
N HIS A 97 3.94 11.68 22.69
CA HIS A 97 3.69 12.67 21.65
C HIS A 97 2.19 12.66 21.31
N PRO A 98 1.52 13.82 21.10
CA PRO A 98 0.07 13.85 20.82
C PRO A 98 -0.38 12.97 19.64
N GLN A 99 0.49 12.79 18.64
CA GLN A 99 0.23 11.91 17.49
C GLN A 99 0.31 10.40 17.84
N GLU A 100 0.69 10.03 19.05
CA GLU A 100 0.63 8.65 19.55
C GLU A 100 -0.76 8.29 20.11
N GLU A 101 -1.54 9.29 20.53
CA GLU A 101 -2.85 9.11 21.16
C GLU A 101 -3.96 8.85 20.14
N GLN A 102 -3.83 9.41 18.93
CA GLN A 102 -4.83 9.28 17.86
C GLN A 102 -4.22 8.81 16.55
N ARG A 103 -4.87 7.85 15.91
CA ARG A 103 -4.53 7.34 14.57
C ARG A 103 -5.75 7.44 13.67
N GLU A 104 -5.56 8.02 12.49
CA GLU A 104 -6.66 8.35 11.57
C GLU A 104 -7.14 7.15 10.75
N SER A 105 -6.30 6.13 10.55
CA SER A 105 -6.63 5.00 9.68
C SER A 105 -5.78 3.77 10.01
N VAL A 106 -6.20 2.60 9.49
CA VAL A 106 -5.39 1.38 9.60
C VAL A 106 -4.04 1.54 8.90
N LYS A 107 -4.00 2.26 7.77
CA LYS A 107 -2.76 2.56 7.04
C LYS A 107 -1.75 3.30 7.93
N SER A 108 -2.19 4.31 8.68
CA SER A 108 -1.29 5.06 9.56
C SER A 108 -0.84 4.23 10.77
N VAL A 109 -1.68 3.33 11.30
CA VAL A 109 -1.28 2.35 12.32
C VAL A 109 -0.18 1.43 11.80
N LEU A 110 -0.33 0.86 10.61
CA LEU A 110 0.65 -0.05 10.03
C LEU A 110 1.98 0.65 9.74
N GLN A 111 1.93 1.83 9.12
CA GLN A 111 3.13 2.61 8.80
C GLN A 111 3.91 2.98 10.07
N ALA A 112 3.23 3.46 11.11
CA ALA A 112 3.88 3.78 12.38
C ALA A 112 4.56 2.55 13.01
N ASN A 113 3.92 1.38 12.95
CA ASN A 113 4.49 0.15 13.48
C ASN A 113 5.65 -0.38 12.63
N PHE A 114 5.59 -0.28 11.30
CA PHE A 114 6.74 -0.59 10.45
C PHE A 114 7.94 0.32 10.78
N CYS A 115 7.74 1.63 10.89
CA CYS A 115 8.81 2.56 11.30
C CYS A 115 9.42 2.17 12.65
N ARG A 116 8.60 1.95 13.68
CA ARG A 116 9.06 1.57 15.01
C ARG A 116 9.82 0.23 15.02
N VAL A 117 9.35 -0.76 14.26
CA VAL A 117 10.06 -2.04 14.09
C VAL A 117 11.41 -1.82 13.42
N GLN A 118 11.46 -1.01 12.36
CA GLN A 118 12.70 -0.73 11.62
C GLN A 118 13.71 0.04 12.47
N GLU A 119 13.27 1.02 13.25
CA GLU A 119 14.08 1.77 14.22
C GLU A 119 14.64 0.83 15.30
N ALA A 120 13.78 0.02 15.92
CA ALA A 120 14.19 -0.93 16.95
C ALA A 120 15.19 -1.96 16.41
N LEU A 121 14.96 -2.50 15.22
CA LEU A 121 15.89 -3.40 14.53
C LEU A 121 17.23 -2.72 14.23
N ARG A 122 17.23 -1.43 13.89
CA ARG A 122 18.47 -0.66 13.68
C ARG A 122 19.25 -0.50 14.98
N VAL A 123 18.58 -0.24 16.09
CA VAL A 123 19.21 -0.18 17.43
C VAL A 123 19.82 -1.54 17.80
N ILE A 124 19.09 -2.64 17.61
CA ILE A 124 19.59 -4.00 17.88
C ILE A 124 20.77 -4.34 16.96
N GLU A 125 20.70 -3.98 15.67
CA GLU A 125 21.80 -4.21 14.71
C GLU A 125 23.11 -3.57 15.20
N GLU A 126 23.06 -2.35 15.72
CA GLU A 126 24.25 -1.60 16.13
C GLU A 126 24.73 -1.98 17.54
N TYR A 127 23.86 -1.92 18.56
CA TYR A 127 24.24 -2.30 19.93
C TYR A 127 24.51 -3.79 20.07
N GLY A 128 23.85 -4.63 19.26
CA GLY A 128 24.04 -6.07 19.27
C GLY A 128 25.46 -6.49 18.94
N LYS A 129 26.23 -5.66 18.20
CA LYS A 129 27.66 -5.90 17.92
C LYS A 129 28.51 -5.89 19.18
N LEU A 130 28.09 -5.17 20.22
CA LEU A 130 28.76 -5.14 21.53
C LEU A 130 28.40 -6.35 22.40
N TYR A 131 27.26 -7.00 22.13
CA TYR A 131 26.80 -8.19 22.85
C TYR A 131 27.28 -9.49 22.20
N SER A 132 27.14 -9.62 20.88
CA SER A 132 27.57 -10.79 20.11
C SER A 132 27.81 -10.41 18.65
N SER A 133 28.93 -10.86 18.09
CA SER A 133 29.27 -10.66 16.67
C SER A 133 28.23 -11.25 15.71
N GLY A 134 27.49 -12.28 16.13
CA GLY A 134 26.41 -12.89 15.35
C GLY A 134 25.12 -12.06 15.32
N MET A 135 24.81 -11.33 16.40
CA MET A 135 23.55 -10.60 16.53
C MET A 135 23.44 -9.47 15.50
N GLY A 136 24.47 -8.63 15.35
CA GLY A 136 24.45 -7.54 14.38
C GLY A 136 24.22 -8.03 12.94
N LYS A 137 24.84 -9.14 12.55
CA LYS A 137 24.64 -9.74 11.22
C LYS A 137 23.22 -10.27 11.04
N ALA A 138 22.67 -10.95 12.05
CA ALA A 138 21.30 -11.48 11.99
C ALA A 138 20.26 -10.35 11.87
N PHE A 139 20.37 -9.32 12.70
CA PHE A 139 19.40 -8.22 12.73
C PHE A 139 19.46 -7.32 11.48
N LYS A 140 20.62 -7.23 10.82
CA LYS A 140 20.71 -6.66 9.47
C LYS A 140 19.83 -7.41 8.46
N GLN A 141 19.85 -8.74 8.48
CA GLN A 141 19.04 -9.57 7.56
C GLN A 141 17.55 -9.50 7.89
N ILE A 142 17.19 -9.56 9.18
CA ILE A 142 15.81 -9.39 9.64
C ILE A 142 15.26 -8.03 9.20
N ARG A 143 16.05 -6.95 9.32
CA ARG A 143 15.65 -5.61 8.88
C ARG A 143 15.34 -5.55 7.39
N TYR A 144 16.15 -6.18 6.54
CA TYR A 144 15.85 -6.25 5.10
C TYR A 144 14.57 -7.03 4.79
N ARG A 145 14.32 -8.13 5.51
CA ARG A 145 13.07 -8.88 5.38
C ARG A 145 11.86 -8.07 5.81
N VAL A 146 11.99 -7.21 6.83
CA VAL A 146 10.92 -6.27 7.22
C VAL A 146 10.63 -5.24 6.12
N TYR A 147 11.64 -4.72 5.42
CA TYR A 147 11.42 -3.83 4.27
C TYR A 147 10.67 -4.53 3.13
N THR A 148 11.05 -5.78 2.85
CA THR A 148 10.35 -6.60 1.86
C THR A 148 8.91 -6.89 2.29
N LEU A 149 8.68 -7.21 3.57
CA LEU A 149 7.35 -7.44 4.13
C LEU A 149 6.46 -6.20 3.99
N GLU A 150 6.96 -5.02 4.34
CA GLU A 150 6.22 -3.75 4.19
C GLU A 150 5.83 -3.52 2.73
N SER A 151 6.79 -3.66 1.81
CA SER A 151 6.59 -3.46 0.37
C SER A 151 5.54 -4.42 -0.18
N ASN A 152 5.63 -5.71 0.19
CA ASN A 152 4.68 -6.75 -0.20
C ASN A 152 3.27 -6.47 0.33
N LEU A 153 3.14 -6.04 1.59
CA LEU A 153 1.85 -5.73 2.21
C LEU A 153 1.17 -4.56 1.50
N MET A 154 1.92 -3.50 1.19
CA MET A 154 1.40 -2.32 0.48
C MET A 154 0.97 -2.69 -0.95
N GLY A 155 1.77 -3.50 -1.66
CA GLY A 155 1.41 -4.02 -2.97
C GLY A 155 0.13 -4.86 -2.96
N PHE A 156 0.02 -5.80 -2.01
CA PHE A 156 -1.17 -6.63 -1.84
C PHE A 156 -2.42 -5.78 -1.56
N THR A 157 -2.31 -4.78 -0.70
CA THR A 157 -3.44 -3.90 -0.36
C THR A 157 -3.96 -3.15 -1.59
N ARG A 158 -3.08 -2.59 -2.42
CA ARG A 158 -3.47 -1.91 -3.66
C ARG A 158 -4.13 -2.85 -4.66
N TYR A 159 -3.62 -4.08 -4.81
CA TYR A 159 -4.25 -5.09 -5.66
C TYR A 159 -5.63 -5.52 -5.15
N GLN A 160 -5.83 -5.64 -3.82
CA GLN A 160 -7.14 -5.91 -3.24
C GLN A 160 -8.14 -4.77 -3.48
N GLN A 161 -7.70 -3.52 -3.41
CA GLN A 161 -8.54 -2.37 -3.77
C GLN A 161 -8.97 -2.46 -5.24
N LEU A 162 -8.04 -2.75 -6.16
CA LEU A 162 -8.33 -2.93 -7.59
C LEU A 162 -9.38 -4.04 -7.82
N LEU A 163 -9.26 -5.17 -7.10
CA LEU A 163 -10.23 -6.26 -7.18
C LEU A 163 -11.63 -5.83 -6.73
N ARG A 164 -11.73 -4.95 -5.73
CA ARG A 164 -13.00 -4.46 -5.18
C ARG A 164 -13.60 -3.33 -6.03
N SER A 165 -12.78 -2.57 -6.77
CA SER A 165 -13.26 -1.50 -7.64
C SER A 165 -14.13 -2.04 -8.77
N ARG A 166 -15.39 -1.58 -8.80
CA ARG A 166 -16.39 -1.91 -9.83
C ARG A 166 -16.51 -0.83 -10.90
N LEU A 167 -16.32 0.41 -10.49
CA LEU A 167 -16.37 1.57 -11.36
C LEU A 167 -15.01 2.24 -11.41
N TYR A 168 -14.59 2.59 -12.63
CA TYR A 168 -13.32 3.21 -12.92
C TYR A 168 -13.55 4.52 -13.69
N LEU A 169 -13.18 5.65 -13.10
CA LEU A 169 -13.21 6.93 -13.80
C LEU A 169 -11.89 7.15 -14.54
N VAL A 170 -11.98 7.42 -15.83
CA VAL A 170 -10.87 7.99 -16.60
C VAL A 170 -11.18 9.47 -16.83
N THR A 171 -10.30 10.36 -16.39
CA THR A 171 -10.55 11.80 -16.47
C THR A 171 -10.43 12.31 -17.91
N SER A 172 -11.03 13.47 -18.15
CA SER A 172 -10.78 14.30 -19.32
C SER A 172 -10.51 15.74 -18.86
N PRO A 173 -9.74 16.54 -19.63
CA PRO A 173 -9.43 17.91 -19.25
C PRO A 173 -10.71 18.74 -19.09
N LYS A 174 -10.82 19.48 -17.99
CA LYS A 174 -11.92 20.43 -17.71
C LYS A 174 -11.52 21.40 -16.60
N GLU A 175 -12.14 22.58 -16.56
CA GLU A 175 -11.81 23.62 -15.57
C GLU A 175 -12.03 23.16 -14.13
N ASN A 176 -13.18 22.54 -13.82
CA ASN A 176 -13.53 22.04 -12.49
C ASN A 176 -13.22 20.54 -12.31
N LEU A 177 -12.01 20.13 -12.71
CA LEU A 177 -11.58 18.72 -12.69
C LEU A 177 -11.58 18.15 -11.26
N LEU A 178 -10.99 18.86 -10.30
CA LEU A 178 -10.88 18.41 -8.91
C LEU A 178 -12.24 18.26 -8.26
N GLU A 179 -13.14 19.23 -8.43
CA GLU A 179 -14.49 19.20 -7.87
C GLU A 179 -15.32 18.06 -8.44
N THR A 180 -15.14 17.75 -9.73
CA THR A 180 -15.84 16.65 -10.40
C THR A 180 -15.36 15.30 -9.89
N VAL A 181 -14.03 15.14 -9.76
CA VAL A 181 -13.46 13.91 -9.21
C VAL A 181 -13.84 13.75 -7.75
N GLU A 182 -13.79 14.81 -6.94
CA GLU A 182 -14.22 14.78 -5.54
C GLU A 182 -15.71 14.38 -5.42
N ALA A 183 -16.59 14.94 -6.26
CA ALA A 183 -18.00 14.56 -6.29
C ALA A 183 -18.19 13.07 -6.62
N ALA A 184 -17.40 12.53 -7.56
CA ALA A 184 -17.41 11.10 -7.84
C ALA A 184 -16.89 10.26 -6.66
N LEU A 185 -15.82 10.69 -5.98
CA LEU A 185 -15.30 10.02 -4.78
C LEU A 185 -16.33 10.02 -3.64
N LYS A 186 -17.02 11.14 -3.40
CA LYS A 186 -18.18 11.23 -2.47
C LYS A 186 -19.32 10.29 -2.86
N GLY A 187 -19.46 9.98 -4.15
CA GLY A 187 -20.40 8.98 -4.66
C GLY A 187 -19.97 7.53 -4.41
N GLY A 188 -18.76 7.28 -3.89
CA GLY A 188 -18.23 5.95 -3.58
C GLY A 188 -17.25 5.40 -4.64
N LEU A 189 -16.77 6.24 -5.57
CA LEU A 189 -15.75 5.83 -6.54
C LEU A 189 -14.43 5.49 -5.81
N THR A 190 -13.76 4.41 -6.23
CA THR A 190 -12.51 3.94 -5.59
C THR A 190 -11.33 3.80 -6.55
N LEU A 191 -11.50 4.16 -7.83
CA LEU A 191 -10.45 4.06 -8.84
C LEU A 191 -10.57 5.19 -9.86
N VAL A 192 -9.52 6.00 -9.96
CA VAL A 192 -9.41 7.16 -10.86
C VAL A 192 -8.14 7.04 -11.69
N GLN A 193 -8.23 7.37 -12.98
CA GLN A 193 -7.08 7.53 -13.86
C GLN A 193 -7.04 8.96 -14.38
N TYR A 194 -5.94 9.64 -14.08
CA TYR A 194 -5.64 10.94 -14.67
C TYR A 194 -5.16 10.78 -16.11
N ARG A 195 -5.86 11.43 -17.04
CA ARG A 195 -5.55 11.42 -18.47
C ARG A 195 -5.57 12.84 -19.05
N GLU A 196 -4.38 13.37 -19.30
CA GLU A 196 -4.16 14.68 -19.92
C GLU A 196 -3.12 14.58 -21.05
N LYS A 197 -3.56 14.80 -22.30
CA LYS A 197 -2.73 14.60 -23.51
C LYS A 197 -2.16 15.89 -24.10
N THR A 198 -2.67 17.04 -23.69
CA THR A 198 -2.44 18.33 -24.35
C THR A 198 -1.77 19.38 -23.48
N ALA A 199 -1.95 19.33 -22.15
CA ALA A 199 -1.36 20.32 -21.25
C ALA A 199 0.19 20.25 -21.21
N SER A 200 0.83 21.27 -20.63
CA SER A 200 2.26 21.24 -20.35
C SER A 200 2.58 20.31 -19.17
N ASP A 201 3.82 19.84 -19.07
CA ASP A 201 4.23 18.95 -17.97
C ASP A 201 4.13 19.62 -16.59
N THR A 202 4.28 20.95 -16.49
CA THR A 202 4.05 21.70 -15.25
C THR A 202 2.61 21.59 -14.78
N ILE A 203 1.65 21.80 -15.69
CA ILE A 203 0.22 21.69 -15.38
C ILE A 203 -0.12 20.24 -15.02
N ARG A 204 0.36 19.27 -15.82
CA ARG A 204 0.14 17.85 -15.53
C ARG A 204 0.63 17.45 -14.14
N LEU A 205 1.82 17.91 -13.76
CA LEU A 205 2.40 17.58 -12.46
C LEU A 205 1.58 18.18 -11.31
N GLU A 206 1.14 19.42 -11.45
CA GLU A 206 0.32 20.10 -10.44
C GLU A 206 -1.04 19.41 -10.27
N GLU A 207 -1.74 19.14 -11.37
CA GLU A 207 -3.03 18.46 -11.36
C GLU A 207 -2.93 17.04 -10.82
N ALA A 208 -1.96 16.25 -11.32
CA ALA A 208 -1.76 14.88 -10.88
C ALA A 208 -1.42 14.82 -9.38
N ARG A 209 -0.63 15.77 -8.85
CA ARG A 209 -0.34 15.84 -7.42
C ARG A 209 -1.60 16.09 -6.59
N LYS A 210 -2.41 17.08 -6.99
CA LYS A 210 -3.66 17.41 -6.30
C LYS A 210 -4.66 16.25 -6.35
N LEU A 211 -4.81 15.60 -7.50
CA LEU A 211 -5.68 14.44 -7.67
C LEU A 211 -5.20 13.22 -6.90
N CYS A 212 -3.89 12.95 -6.86
CA CYS A 212 -3.31 11.85 -6.09
C CYS A 212 -3.64 12.00 -4.60
N GLN A 213 -3.35 13.19 -4.03
CA GLN A 213 -3.67 13.50 -2.64
C GLN A 213 -5.17 13.38 -2.35
N LEU A 214 -6.01 13.90 -3.25
CA LEU A 214 -7.46 13.81 -3.14
C LEU A 214 -7.93 12.36 -3.14
N CYS A 215 -7.48 11.51 -4.07
CA CYS A 215 -7.88 10.12 -4.13
C CYS A 215 -7.46 9.35 -2.86
N HIS A 216 -6.24 9.57 -2.37
CA HIS A 216 -5.75 8.92 -1.15
C HIS A 216 -6.51 9.34 0.10
N ALA A 217 -6.98 10.59 0.18
CA ALA A 217 -7.83 11.05 1.28
C ALA A 217 -9.21 10.34 1.33
N TYR A 218 -9.64 9.76 0.20
CA TYR A 218 -10.86 8.96 0.09
C TYR A 218 -10.59 7.44 -0.01
N ASP A 219 -9.37 6.98 0.32
CA ASP A 219 -8.94 5.58 0.18
C ASP A 219 -9.15 5.00 -1.24
N ALA A 220 -9.07 5.86 -2.27
CA ALA A 220 -9.21 5.50 -3.67
C ALA A 220 -7.85 5.38 -4.37
N LEU A 221 -7.77 4.45 -5.34
CA LEU A 221 -6.60 4.26 -6.19
C LEU A 221 -6.50 5.38 -7.23
N PHE A 222 -5.29 5.91 -7.40
CA PHE A 222 -4.95 6.91 -8.40
C PHE A 222 -3.93 6.37 -9.40
N LEU A 223 -4.32 6.34 -10.67
CA LEU A 223 -3.48 5.87 -11.78
C LEU A 223 -3.16 7.01 -12.74
N VAL A 224 -2.01 6.94 -13.40
CA VAL A 224 -1.63 7.89 -14.45
C VAL A 224 -1.67 7.21 -15.82
N ASN A 225 -2.28 7.85 -16.79
CA ASN A 225 -2.33 7.38 -18.16
C ASN A 225 -0.97 7.62 -18.87
N ASP A 226 -0.42 6.58 -19.49
CA ASP A 226 0.78 6.54 -20.36
C ASP A 226 2.13 6.94 -19.69
N ARG A 227 2.15 7.97 -18.85
CA ARG A 227 3.34 8.63 -18.29
C ARG A 227 3.83 8.00 -16.97
N ILE A 228 4.82 7.11 -17.07
CA ILE A 228 5.46 6.44 -15.92
C ILE A 228 6.25 7.41 -15.04
N ASP A 229 6.96 8.35 -15.65
CA ASP A 229 7.71 9.38 -14.96
C ASP A 229 6.82 10.28 -14.10
N LEU A 230 5.66 10.69 -14.62
CA LEU A 230 4.67 11.44 -13.86
C LEU A 230 4.09 10.60 -12.70
N ALA A 231 3.80 9.32 -12.95
CA ALA A 231 3.32 8.41 -11.91
C ALA A 231 4.32 8.29 -10.74
N LEU A 232 5.62 8.21 -11.03
CA LEU A 232 6.68 8.20 -10.03
C LEU A 232 6.78 9.54 -9.30
N ALA A 233 6.70 10.66 -10.02
CA ALA A 233 6.85 12.00 -9.46
C ALA A 233 5.75 12.38 -8.45
N VAL A 234 4.55 11.79 -8.55
CA VAL A 234 3.42 12.04 -7.63
C VAL A 234 3.10 10.86 -6.73
N ASP A 235 3.94 9.82 -6.75
CA ASP A 235 3.71 8.54 -6.06
C ASP A 235 2.33 7.91 -6.33
N ALA A 236 1.90 7.92 -7.58
CA ALA A 236 0.65 7.28 -8.01
C ALA A 236 0.67 5.77 -7.75
N ASP A 237 -0.51 5.17 -7.59
CA ASP A 237 -0.66 3.73 -7.32
C ASP A 237 -0.27 2.85 -8.50
N GLY A 238 -0.17 3.44 -9.70
CA GLY A 238 0.20 2.74 -10.91
C GLY A 238 -0.02 3.56 -12.19
N VAL A 239 0.05 2.86 -13.32
CA VAL A 239 -0.17 3.41 -14.65
C VAL A 239 -1.16 2.58 -15.45
N HIS A 240 -1.74 3.21 -16.48
CA HIS A 240 -2.44 2.50 -17.54
C HIS A 240 -1.79 2.82 -18.88
N LEU A 241 -1.48 1.79 -19.66
CA LEU A 241 -0.72 1.90 -20.90
C LEU A 241 -1.59 1.47 -22.09
N GLY A 242 -1.50 2.21 -23.19
CA GLY A 242 -1.99 1.84 -24.51
C GLY A 242 -1.01 0.94 -25.28
N GLN A 243 -1.44 0.45 -26.44
CA GLN A 243 -0.66 -0.51 -27.24
C GLN A 243 0.65 0.07 -27.79
N GLN A 244 0.71 1.39 -28.00
CA GLN A 244 1.86 2.12 -28.53
C GLN A 244 2.75 2.72 -27.43
N ASP A 245 2.36 2.59 -26.16
CA ASP A 245 3.12 3.10 -25.03
C ASP A 245 4.20 2.11 -24.59
N MET A 246 4.97 2.47 -23.56
CA MET A 246 6.06 1.67 -23.03
C MET A 246 5.65 0.19 -22.80
N PRO A 247 6.52 -0.79 -23.13
CA PRO A 247 6.26 -2.20 -22.82
C PRO A 247 6.07 -2.42 -21.31
N ILE A 248 5.21 -3.37 -20.95
CA ILE A 248 4.89 -3.68 -19.55
C ILE A 248 6.13 -4.11 -18.77
N SER A 249 7.03 -4.89 -19.37
CA SER A 249 8.27 -5.32 -18.73
C SER A 249 9.13 -4.14 -18.29
N LEU A 250 9.36 -3.17 -19.19
CA LEU A 250 10.15 -1.98 -18.87
C LEU A 250 9.42 -1.07 -17.86
N ALA A 251 8.09 -0.96 -17.97
CA ALA A 251 7.29 -0.23 -16.99
C ALA A 251 7.41 -0.85 -15.60
N ARG A 252 7.40 -2.19 -15.49
CA ARG A 252 7.58 -2.95 -14.26
C ARG A 252 8.96 -2.72 -13.65
N ASP A 253 10.02 -2.68 -14.47
CA ASP A 253 11.38 -2.40 -14.01
C ASP A 253 11.50 -1.00 -13.40
N LEU A 254 10.84 0.00 -13.98
CA LEU A 254 10.86 1.38 -13.48
C LEU A 254 9.96 1.61 -12.25
N LEU A 255 8.76 1.04 -12.26
CA LEU A 255 7.75 1.23 -11.20
C LEU A 255 7.96 0.32 -9.99
N GLY A 256 8.75 -0.74 -10.16
CA GLY A 256 8.94 -1.78 -9.17
C GLY A 256 7.80 -2.81 -9.14
N PRO A 257 7.94 -3.84 -8.29
CA PRO A 257 7.10 -5.03 -8.31
C PRO A 257 5.66 -4.80 -7.84
N HIS A 258 5.35 -3.66 -7.24
CA HIS A 258 4.11 -3.49 -6.50
C HIS A 258 3.12 -2.51 -7.12
N LYS A 259 3.55 -1.47 -7.85
CA LYS A 259 2.64 -0.50 -8.49
C LYS A 259 1.79 -1.18 -9.57
N LEU A 260 0.56 -0.72 -9.78
CA LEU A 260 -0.37 -1.34 -10.72
C LEU A 260 -0.01 -0.98 -12.16
N ILE A 261 -0.11 -1.93 -13.09
CA ILE A 261 0.08 -1.70 -14.52
C ILE A 261 -1.13 -2.25 -15.27
N GLY A 262 -1.93 -1.34 -15.82
CA GLY A 262 -3.05 -1.65 -16.70
C GLY A 262 -2.66 -1.62 -18.18
N ARG A 263 -3.33 -2.43 -19.00
CA ARG A 263 -3.16 -2.39 -20.46
C ARG A 263 -4.51 -2.24 -21.18
N SER A 264 -4.61 -1.32 -22.12
CA SER A 264 -5.77 -1.24 -23.03
C SER A 264 -5.70 -2.36 -24.06
N THR A 265 -6.82 -3.04 -24.31
CA THR A 265 -6.93 -4.16 -25.25
C THR A 265 -8.18 -4.03 -26.12
N THR A 266 -8.07 -4.40 -27.39
CA THR A 266 -9.13 -4.29 -28.40
C THR A 266 -9.52 -5.63 -29.02
N ASN A 267 -8.80 -6.71 -28.71
CA ASN A 267 -9.04 -8.06 -29.24
C ASN A 267 -8.40 -9.14 -28.32
N SER A 268 -8.73 -10.41 -28.57
CA SER A 268 -8.26 -11.56 -27.77
C SER A 268 -6.74 -11.66 -27.68
N ASP A 269 -6.04 -11.35 -28.78
CA ASP A 269 -4.59 -11.51 -28.87
C ASP A 269 -3.88 -10.44 -28.04
N GLU A 270 -4.37 -9.20 -28.08
CA GLU A 270 -3.91 -8.12 -27.19
C GLU A 270 -4.13 -8.44 -25.72
N MET A 271 -5.28 -9.04 -25.38
CA MET A 271 -5.55 -9.47 -24.00
C MET A 271 -4.59 -10.56 -23.55
N GLN A 272 -4.39 -11.59 -24.38
CA GLN A 272 -3.50 -12.69 -24.03
C GLN A 272 -2.05 -12.22 -23.89
N ARG A 273 -1.59 -11.31 -24.77
CA ARG A 273 -0.28 -10.67 -24.64
C ARG A 273 -0.16 -9.87 -23.34
N ALA A 274 -1.13 -9.03 -23.02
CA ALA A 274 -1.12 -8.24 -21.78
C ALA A 274 -1.03 -9.13 -20.53
N ILE A 275 -1.77 -10.25 -20.49
CA ILE A 275 -1.70 -11.22 -19.40
C ILE A 275 -0.30 -11.85 -19.32
N THR A 276 0.25 -12.29 -20.45
CA THR A 276 1.55 -12.96 -20.52
C THR A 276 2.69 -12.02 -20.12
N GLU A 277 2.57 -10.73 -20.45
CA GLU A 277 3.53 -9.68 -20.09
C GLU A 277 3.41 -9.22 -18.63
N GLY A 278 2.40 -9.70 -17.88
CA GLY A 278 2.24 -9.41 -16.45
C GLY A 278 1.46 -8.15 -16.14
N ALA A 279 0.48 -7.77 -16.97
CA ALA A 279 -0.49 -6.73 -16.62
C ALA A 279 -1.27 -7.11 -15.35
N ASP A 280 -1.47 -6.15 -14.44
CA ASP A 280 -2.28 -6.35 -13.25
C ASP A 280 -3.79 -6.33 -13.57
N TYR A 281 -4.17 -5.61 -14.63
CA TYR A 281 -5.53 -5.57 -15.16
C TYR A 281 -5.56 -5.11 -16.63
N VAL A 282 -6.71 -5.30 -17.29
CA VAL A 282 -6.91 -4.83 -18.67
C VAL A 282 -8.15 -3.97 -18.87
N GLY A 283 -8.06 -2.99 -19.76
CA GLY A 283 -9.21 -2.28 -20.31
C GLY A 283 -9.71 -2.99 -21.57
N VAL A 284 -10.97 -3.37 -21.60
CA VAL A 284 -11.61 -4.13 -22.70
C VAL A 284 -12.48 -3.16 -23.49
N GLY A 285 -12.01 -2.68 -24.64
CA GLY A 285 -12.75 -1.69 -25.43
C GLY A 285 -11.93 -1.00 -26.53
N PRO A 286 -12.54 -0.08 -27.30
CA PRO A 286 -13.84 0.56 -27.02
C PRO A 286 -15.05 -0.32 -27.37
N ILE A 287 -16.00 -0.48 -26.46
CA ILE A 287 -17.22 -1.31 -26.68
C ILE A 287 -18.17 -0.65 -27.67
N TYR A 288 -18.43 0.64 -27.50
CA TYR A 288 -19.21 1.48 -28.41
C TYR A 288 -18.30 2.55 -29.03
N GLN A 289 -18.73 3.12 -30.17
CA GLN A 289 -18.02 4.26 -30.75
C GLN A 289 -17.98 5.42 -29.75
N THR A 290 -16.84 6.07 -29.64
CA THR A 290 -16.64 7.17 -28.70
C THR A 290 -15.75 8.25 -29.29
N PRO A 291 -16.09 9.54 -29.14
CA PRO A 291 -15.23 10.63 -29.58
C PRO A 291 -13.96 10.76 -28.72
N THR A 292 -13.91 10.17 -27.52
CA THR A 292 -12.76 10.29 -26.60
C THR A 292 -11.49 9.56 -27.08
N LYS A 293 -11.63 8.60 -28.01
CA LYS A 293 -10.53 7.92 -28.70
C LYS A 293 -10.86 7.88 -30.20
N GLU A 294 -10.59 9.00 -30.88
CA GLU A 294 -10.80 9.14 -32.32
C GLU A 294 -10.13 8.01 -33.12
N GLY A 295 -10.87 7.42 -34.06
CA GLY A 295 -10.33 6.49 -35.07
C GLY A 295 -10.28 5.00 -34.70
N LYS A 296 -10.75 4.56 -33.53
CA LYS A 296 -10.84 3.11 -33.21
C LYS A 296 -12.26 2.57 -33.41
N PRO A 297 -12.46 1.53 -34.25
CA PRO A 297 -13.76 0.91 -34.42
C PRO A 297 -14.23 0.26 -33.11
N ALA A 298 -15.53 0.28 -32.88
CA ALA A 298 -16.14 -0.40 -31.74
C ALA A 298 -15.94 -1.92 -31.86
N VAL A 299 -15.45 -2.54 -30.80
CA VAL A 299 -15.21 -4.00 -30.74
C VAL A 299 -16.48 -4.78 -30.40
N GLY A 300 -17.50 -4.08 -29.88
CA GLY A 300 -18.82 -4.62 -29.58
C GLY A 300 -18.86 -5.55 -28.36
N LEU A 301 -20.08 -6.01 -28.04
CA LEU A 301 -20.36 -6.84 -26.86
C LEU A 301 -19.72 -8.25 -26.92
N GLN A 302 -19.37 -8.73 -28.11
CA GLN A 302 -18.74 -10.04 -28.29
C GLN A 302 -17.38 -10.14 -27.57
N TYR A 303 -16.62 -9.05 -27.57
CA TYR A 303 -15.33 -9.02 -26.89
C TYR A 303 -15.47 -9.06 -25.37
N ILE A 304 -16.54 -8.48 -24.81
CA ILE A 304 -16.86 -8.60 -23.37
C ILE A 304 -17.17 -10.05 -23.02
N ASN A 305 -17.99 -10.73 -23.81
CA ASN A 305 -18.32 -12.14 -23.59
C ASN A 305 -17.05 -13.03 -23.65
N TYR A 306 -16.13 -12.73 -24.56
CA TYR A 306 -14.82 -13.39 -24.59
C TYR A 306 -14.02 -13.12 -23.31
N ALA A 307 -13.91 -11.86 -22.89
CA ALA A 307 -13.18 -11.47 -21.67
C ALA A 307 -13.75 -12.14 -20.42
N ALA A 308 -15.08 -12.21 -20.30
CA ALA A 308 -15.77 -12.84 -19.18
C ALA A 308 -15.45 -14.33 -19.02
N LYS A 309 -15.16 -15.03 -20.14
CA LYS A 309 -14.83 -16.45 -20.15
C LYS A 309 -13.34 -16.74 -20.01
N ASN A 310 -12.48 -15.84 -20.49
CA ASN A 310 -11.07 -16.15 -20.72
C ASN A 310 -10.08 -15.27 -19.95
N CYS A 311 -10.49 -14.14 -19.36
CA CYS A 311 -9.58 -13.23 -18.68
C CYS A 311 -9.44 -13.60 -17.19
N PRO A 312 -8.26 -14.08 -16.72
CA PRO A 312 -8.08 -14.52 -15.33
C PRO A 312 -7.76 -13.36 -14.38
N ILE A 313 -7.38 -12.21 -14.92
CA ILE A 313 -7.06 -10.98 -14.17
C ILE A 313 -8.23 -10.01 -14.20
N PRO A 314 -8.27 -9.00 -13.31
CA PRO A 314 -9.28 -7.96 -13.36
C PRO A 314 -9.34 -7.26 -14.71
N TRP A 315 -10.55 -6.96 -15.16
CA TRP A 315 -10.76 -6.26 -16.41
C TRP A 315 -11.96 -5.31 -16.30
N PHE A 316 -11.89 -4.21 -17.05
CA PHE A 316 -12.92 -3.17 -17.08
C PHE A 316 -13.40 -2.98 -18.51
N ALA A 317 -14.70 -3.17 -18.76
CA ALA A 317 -15.29 -2.78 -20.05
C ALA A 317 -15.22 -1.25 -20.18
N ILE A 318 -14.80 -0.74 -21.34
CA ILE A 318 -14.64 0.72 -21.55
C ILE A 318 -15.06 1.12 -22.96
N GLY A 319 -15.53 2.35 -23.11
CA GLY A 319 -15.76 2.99 -24.42
C GLY A 319 -17.25 3.16 -24.71
N GLY A 320 -17.71 4.40 -24.58
CA GLY A 320 -19.10 4.80 -24.83
C GLY A 320 -20.13 4.21 -23.86
N ILE A 321 -19.72 3.68 -22.71
CA ILE A 321 -20.62 3.15 -21.69
C ILE A 321 -21.26 4.31 -20.93
N ASP A 322 -22.58 4.28 -20.79
CA ASP A 322 -23.40 5.28 -20.09
C ASP A 322 -24.61 4.61 -19.40
N PRO A 323 -25.44 5.35 -18.63
CA PRO A 323 -26.60 4.77 -17.95
C PRO A 323 -27.61 4.05 -18.84
N ASN A 324 -27.72 4.40 -20.12
CA ASN A 324 -28.68 3.84 -21.06
C ASN A 324 -28.26 2.46 -21.60
N ASN A 325 -26.94 2.21 -21.70
CA ASN A 325 -26.40 0.96 -22.26
C ASN A 325 -25.67 0.07 -21.24
N LEU A 326 -25.56 0.51 -19.98
CA LEU A 326 -24.89 -0.24 -18.91
C LEU A 326 -25.47 -1.65 -18.74
N ASN A 327 -26.79 -1.81 -18.84
CA ASN A 327 -27.45 -3.10 -18.67
C ASN A 327 -27.04 -4.11 -19.74
N ASP A 328 -26.80 -3.67 -20.98
CA ASP A 328 -26.34 -4.56 -22.06
C ASP A 328 -24.93 -5.09 -21.77
N VAL A 329 -24.06 -4.21 -21.29
CA VAL A 329 -22.67 -4.52 -20.92
C VAL A 329 -22.61 -5.48 -19.74
N VAL A 330 -23.43 -5.25 -18.70
CA VAL A 330 -23.56 -6.15 -17.55
C VAL A 330 -24.18 -7.49 -17.96
N GLY A 331 -25.19 -7.46 -18.84
CA GLY A 331 -25.90 -8.64 -19.33
C GLY A 331 -25.01 -9.62 -20.09
N VAL A 332 -23.91 -9.16 -20.70
CA VAL A 332 -22.92 -10.01 -21.36
C VAL A 332 -21.72 -10.38 -20.47
N GLY A 333 -21.79 -10.08 -19.17
CA GLY A 333 -20.85 -10.57 -18.15
C GLY A 333 -19.87 -9.55 -17.59
N ALA A 334 -19.97 -8.26 -17.93
CA ALA A 334 -19.12 -7.25 -17.31
C ALA A 334 -19.57 -6.91 -15.90
N ASN A 335 -18.72 -7.24 -14.93
CA ASN A 335 -18.92 -6.87 -13.53
C ASN A 335 -18.07 -5.67 -13.10
N ARG A 336 -17.36 -5.05 -14.04
CA ARG A 336 -16.59 -3.80 -13.84
C ARG A 336 -16.60 -2.98 -15.13
N VAL A 337 -16.76 -1.68 -14.99
CA VAL A 337 -16.80 -0.75 -16.13
C VAL A 337 -15.93 0.47 -15.86
N ALA A 338 -15.38 1.02 -16.94
CA ALA A 338 -14.71 2.29 -16.94
C ALA A 338 -15.47 3.31 -17.79
N VAL A 339 -15.61 4.52 -17.26
CA VAL A 339 -16.35 5.61 -17.88
C VAL A 339 -15.51 6.88 -17.91
N VAL A 340 -15.80 7.74 -18.88
CA VAL A 340 -15.22 9.09 -18.99
C VAL A 340 -16.36 10.09 -18.87
N ARG A 341 -17.06 10.32 -19.99
CA ARG A 341 -18.06 11.37 -20.14
C ARG A 341 -19.23 11.24 -19.16
N SER A 342 -19.70 10.03 -18.92
CA SER A 342 -20.86 9.80 -18.04
C SER A 342 -20.70 10.39 -16.64
N ILE A 343 -19.47 10.57 -16.15
CA ILE A 343 -19.20 11.25 -14.88
C ILE A 343 -18.59 12.64 -15.14
N MET A 344 -17.64 12.76 -16.06
CA MET A 344 -16.93 14.02 -16.31
C MET A 344 -17.84 15.15 -16.83
N GLU A 345 -18.92 14.80 -17.54
CA GLU A 345 -19.90 15.72 -18.13
C GLU A 345 -21.24 15.71 -17.37
N ALA A 346 -21.33 14.99 -16.25
CA ALA A 346 -22.56 14.94 -15.46
C ALA A 346 -22.79 16.24 -14.68
N GLU A 347 -24.03 16.72 -14.65
CA GLU A 347 -24.45 17.81 -13.76
C GLU A 347 -24.33 17.41 -12.28
N GLN A 348 -24.56 16.12 -11.98
CA GLN A 348 -24.50 15.56 -10.63
C GLN A 348 -23.59 14.32 -10.59
N PRO A 349 -22.25 14.47 -10.61
CA PRO A 349 -21.31 13.36 -10.67
C PRO A 349 -21.47 12.35 -9.51
N THR A 350 -21.82 12.84 -8.33
CA THR A 350 -22.11 12.01 -7.15
C THR A 350 -23.24 11.03 -7.41
N LEU A 351 -24.39 11.50 -7.91
CA LEU A 351 -25.58 10.67 -8.17
C LEU A 351 -25.34 9.68 -9.29
N VAL A 352 -24.65 10.10 -10.35
CA VAL A 352 -24.31 9.20 -11.45
C VAL A 352 -23.37 8.10 -10.99
N THR A 353 -22.36 8.43 -10.17
CA THR A 353 -21.47 7.43 -9.57
C THR A 353 -22.24 6.41 -8.74
N GLN A 354 -23.13 6.88 -7.86
CA GLN A 354 -23.98 6.01 -7.04
C GLN A 354 -24.88 5.12 -7.89
N TYR A 355 -25.45 5.64 -8.97
CA TYR A 355 -26.23 4.86 -9.92
C TYR A 355 -25.40 3.71 -10.52
N PHE A 356 -24.23 4.00 -11.08
CA PHE A 356 -23.34 2.96 -11.66
C PHE A 356 -23.00 1.90 -10.62
N LEU A 357 -22.57 2.30 -9.42
CA LEU A 357 -22.23 1.36 -8.36
C LEU A 357 -23.45 0.52 -7.95
N SER A 358 -24.66 1.09 -7.88
CA SER A 358 -25.87 0.34 -7.55
C SER A 358 -26.20 -0.75 -8.57
N GLN A 359 -25.94 -0.51 -9.86
CA GLN A 359 -26.18 -1.49 -10.92
C GLN A 359 -25.10 -2.58 -10.93
N LEU A 360 -23.83 -2.22 -10.69
CA LEU A 360 -22.70 -3.14 -10.72
C LEU A 360 -22.60 -4.06 -9.48
N HIS A 361 -23.25 -3.68 -8.37
CA HIS A 361 -23.32 -4.50 -7.16
C HIS A 361 -24.50 -5.47 -7.13
N ARG A 362 -25.44 -5.40 -8.08
CA ARG A 362 -26.54 -6.37 -8.14
C ARG A 362 -25.97 -7.76 -8.40
N PRO A 363 -26.21 -8.76 -7.53
CA PRO A 363 -25.87 -10.13 -7.87
C PRO A 363 -26.62 -10.48 -9.16
N GLN A 364 -25.90 -11.05 -10.13
CA GLN A 364 -26.52 -11.56 -11.34
C GLN A 364 -27.55 -12.60 -10.92
N THR A 365 -28.84 -12.26 -11.00
CA THR A 365 -29.91 -13.24 -10.92
C THR A 365 -29.68 -14.21 -12.07
N VAL A 366 -29.24 -15.42 -11.74
CA VAL A 366 -29.16 -16.54 -12.67
C VAL A 366 -30.56 -16.77 -13.20
N ASP A 367 -30.83 -16.30 -14.41
CA ASP A 367 -32.12 -16.45 -15.03
C ASP A 367 -32.27 -17.88 -15.58
N SER A 368 -32.95 -18.71 -14.79
CA SER A 368 -33.96 -19.69 -15.18
C SER A 368 -33.89 -20.37 -16.57
N LYS A 369 -32.72 -20.87 -17.00
CA LYS A 369 -32.59 -21.88 -18.07
C LYS A 369 -32.05 -23.22 -17.55
N LEU A 370 -32.76 -23.77 -16.58
CA LEU A 370 -32.75 -25.19 -16.21
C LEU A 370 -34.20 -25.70 -16.26
N LYS A 371 -34.75 -25.73 -17.47
CA LYS A 371 -35.89 -26.56 -17.85
C LYS A 371 -35.55 -27.19 -19.18
N LEU A 372 -35.81 -28.49 -19.29
CA LEU A 372 -35.58 -29.39 -20.42
C LEU A 372 -34.26 -30.16 -20.39
N TYR A 373 -34.10 -31.04 -19.40
CA TYR A 373 -33.51 -32.38 -19.59
C TYR A 373 -33.94 -33.24 -18.40
N ASP A 374 -35.23 -33.58 -18.37
CA ASP A 374 -35.70 -34.72 -17.57
C ASP A 374 -36.99 -35.27 -18.19
N GLN A 375 -36.87 -35.82 -19.41
CA GLN A 375 -37.79 -36.78 -20.00
C GLN A 375 -37.04 -37.52 -21.13
N SER A 376 -36.35 -38.62 -20.80
CA SER A 376 -36.24 -39.84 -21.63
C SER A 376 -35.85 -41.02 -20.75
#